data_AF-A0AAD4J965-F1
#
_entry.id   AF-A0AAD4J965-F1
#
_cell.length_a   1.000
_cell.length_b   1.000
_cell.length_c   1.000
_cell.angle_alpha   90.00
_cell.angle_beta   90.00
_cell.angle_gamma   90.00
#
_symmetry.space_group_name_H-M   'P 1'
#
loop_
_entity.id
_entity.type
_entity.pdbx_description
1 polymer ?
#
loop_
_entity_poly.entity_id
_entity_poly.type
_entity_poly.pdbx_seq_one_letter_code
_entity_poly.pdbx_strand_id
1 'polypeptide(L)'
;MEERGRGRGEAEKMETDQHLFKILQSLNRVSRDFQLSHDSPDFDSSAIKLPLELRTASSSILAANPNLFSLSQRLSQLADAVQELQNSKPPRHGLLSFVTRRVRSREVSRLAADAESELQALIDREIVYNLENTLAAMPRSGGETAAAFDEDKVFDGISALQERLSRGFNMNLQDSLLKSGIFSQLEWVLCNPRFRIRLREKAAISMKELLLFNKDVFVGSVLVGGSVKALVSMGSLCSLQVLSALIKAIKSPLVDLMEFCGGILKVVGYLSSAEAEMRVMAMECVMEIGYFGRKEAVETMINGGLIKRLVALQSSEGPFAGCVARLAVQLEVGEGLRQREKRAFKQLILKRVGEACVSEAECATIVAEVLWGSSP
;
A
#
# COMPACT_ATOMS: atom_id res chain seq x y z
N MET A 1 35.64 16.52 -14.66
CA MET A 1 36.20 16.08 -13.36
C MET A 1 35.14 16.12 -12.23
N GLU A 2 34.00 16.79 -12.42
CA GLU A 2 32.86 16.80 -11.47
C GLU A 2 31.95 15.55 -11.51
N GLU A 3 31.91 14.78 -12.60
CA GLU A 3 31.10 13.55 -12.67
C GLU A 3 31.65 12.40 -11.80
N ARG A 4 32.96 12.37 -11.52
CA ARG A 4 33.58 11.38 -10.63
C ARG A 4 33.26 11.61 -9.14
N GLY A 5 32.83 12.81 -8.76
CA GLY A 5 32.45 13.15 -7.38
C GLY A 5 31.03 12.71 -7.03
N ARG A 6 30.10 12.78 -8.00
CA ARG A 6 28.68 12.47 -7.76
C ARG A 6 28.41 10.97 -7.64
N GLY A 7 29.09 10.14 -8.43
CA GLY A 7 28.98 8.67 -8.33
C GLY A 7 29.61 8.07 -7.07
N ARG A 8 30.60 8.75 -6.46
CA ARG A 8 31.24 8.29 -5.22
C ARG A 8 30.34 8.52 -4.00
N GLY A 9 29.62 9.65 -3.97
CA GLY A 9 28.66 9.97 -2.92
C GLY A 9 27.41 9.10 -2.92
N GLU A 10 26.90 8.70 -4.10
CA GLU A 10 25.77 7.76 -4.19
C GLU A 10 26.16 6.35 -3.73
N ALA A 11 27.37 5.88 -4.04
CA ALA A 11 27.88 4.58 -3.60
C ALA A 11 28.13 4.52 -2.08
N GLU A 12 28.73 5.57 -1.50
CA GLU A 12 28.94 5.67 -0.05
C GLU A 12 27.61 5.71 0.72
N LYS A 13 26.57 6.34 0.16
CA LYS A 13 25.22 6.40 0.75
C LYS A 13 24.48 5.06 0.68
N MET A 14 24.60 4.34 -0.44
CA MET A 14 24.01 3.01 -0.60
C MET A 14 24.67 1.97 0.32
N GLU A 15 25.97 2.10 0.59
CA GLU A 15 26.67 1.31 1.60
C GLU A 15 26.14 1.61 3.01
N THR A 16 25.91 2.89 3.36
CA THR A 16 25.34 3.24 4.67
C THR A 16 23.95 2.62 4.90
N ASP A 17 23.10 2.56 3.88
CA ASP A 17 21.76 1.97 3.99
C ASP A 17 21.80 0.45 4.22
N GLN A 18 22.67 -0.26 3.50
CA GLN A 18 22.89 -1.70 3.73
C GLN A 18 23.45 -1.97 5.14
N HIS A 19 24.29 -1.08 5.64
CA HIS A 19 24.83 -1.18 7.00
C HIS A 19 23.77 -0.90 8.06
N LEU A 20 22.92 0.12 7.90
CA LEU A 20 21.80 0.39 8.81
C LEU A 20 20.82 -0.80 8.87
N PHE A 21 20.54 -1.44 7.74
CA PHE A 21 19.68 -2.63 7.70
C PHE A 21 20.30 -3.84 8.42
N LYS A 22 21.62 -4.07 8.26
CA LYS A 22 22.35 -5.10 9.01
C LYS A 22 22.34 -4.85 10.52
N ILE A 23 22.46 -3.58 10.93
CA ILE A 23 22.36 -3.16 12.34
C ILE A 23 20.95 -3.46 12.87
N LEU A 24 19.90 -3.15 12.10
CA LEU A 24 18.51 -3.42 12.48
C LEU A 24 18.22 -4.92 12.64
N GLN A 25 18.71 -5.76 11.72
CA GLN A 25 18.58 -7.22 11.84
C GLN A 25 19.31 -7.76 13.08
N SER A 26 20.48 -7.20 13.37
CA SER A 26 21.29 -7.55 14.53
C SER A 26 20.59 -7.18 15.84
N LEU A 27 20.00 -5.98 15.92
CA LEU A 27 19.19 -5.54 17.06
C LEU A 27 17.92 -6.39 17.23
N ASN A 28 17.25 -6.74 16.14
CA ASN A 28 16.08 -7.63 16.15
C ASN A 28 16.39 -8.99 16.79
N ARG A 29 17.55 -9.56 16.45
CA ARG A 29 18.01 -10.84 17.04
C ARG A 29 18.27 -10.68 18.53
N VAL A 30 19.02 -9.65 18.91
CA VAL A 30 19.30 -9.32 20.31
C VAL A 30 17.99 -9.17 21.11
N SER A 31 17.05 -8.36 20.64
CA SER A 31 15.75 -8.15 21.29
C SER A 31 14.97 -9.47 21.47
N ARG A 32 14.94 -10.34 20.46
CA ARG A 32 14.26 -11.65 20.54
C ARG A 32 14.95 -12.64 21.46
N ASP A 33 16.28 -12.68 21.46
CA ASP A 33 17.05 -13.60 22.32
C ASP A 33 16.88 -13.23 23.80
N PHE A 34 16.80 -11.94 24.12
CA PHE A 34 16.50 -11.46 25.48
C PHE A 34 15.02 -11.65 25.89
N GLN A 35 14.09 -11.76 24.92
CA GLN A 35 12.68 -12.08 25.17
C GLN A 35 12.42 -13.59 25.28
N LEU A 36 13.17 -14.44 24.56
CA LEU A 36 12.98 -15.89 24.54
C LEU A 36 13.78 -16.64 25.61
N SER A 37 14.83 -16.02 26.18
CA SER A 37 15.66 -16.59 27.27
C SER A 37 14.96 -16.63 28.64
N HIS A 38 13.63 -16.78 28.65
CA HIS A 38 12.82 -16.87 29.85
C HIS A 38 13.16 -18.09 30.75
N ASP A 39 13.78 -19.16 30.20
CA ASP A 39 13.95 -20.44 30.93
C ASP A 39 15.34 -21.12 30.84
N SER A 40 16.39 -20.51 30.28
CA SER A 40 17.73 -21.14 30.22
C SER A 40 18.81 -20.31 30.94
N PRO A 41 19.60 -20.91 31.86
CA PRO A 41 20.70 -20.23 32.55
C PRO A 41 21.93 -19.95 31.65
N ASP A 42 22.01 -20.59 30.49
CA ASP A 42 23.05 -20.34 29.48
C ASP A 42 22.60 -19.22 28.55
N PHE A 43 22.87 -17.99 28.97
CA PHE A 43 22.83 -16.83 28.08
C PHE A 43 23.96 -16.97 27.07
N ASP A 44 23.61 -17.27 25.81
CA ASP A 44 24.59 -17.46 24.76
C ASP A 44 25.50 -16.24 24.62
N SER A 45 26.82 -16.50 24.63
CA SER A 45 27.86 -15.49 24.41
C SER A 45 27.71 -14.76 23.07
N SER A 46 26.92 -15.28 22.13
CA SER A 46 26.69 -14.71 20.79
C SER A 46 25.74 -13.49 20.81
N ALA A 47 24.64 -13.55 21.57
CA ALA A 47 23.67 -12.46 21.71
C ALA A 47 24.29 -11.22 22.40
N ILE A 48 25.38 -11.42 23.12
CA ILE A 48 26.07 -10.40 23.90
C ILE A 48 27.31 -9.83 23.19
N LYS A 49 27.92 -10.60 22.28
CA LYS A 49 29.02 -10.12 21.43
C LYS A 49 28.52 -9.17 20.34
N LEU A 50 27.31 -9.42 19.83
CA LEU A 50 26.65 -8.60 18.80
C LEU A 50 26.53 -7.11 19.17
N PRO A 51 26.00 -6.71 20.35
CA PRO A 51 25.87 -5.30 20.74
C PRO A 51 27.20 -4.55 20.87
N LEU A 52 28.26 -5.23 21.31
CA LEU A 52 29.61 -4.64 21.43
C LEU A 52 30.26 -4.43 20.05
N GLU A 53 30.06 -5.39 19.13
CA GLU A 53 30.42 -5.23 17.72
C GLU A 53 29.59 -4.12 17.06
N LEU A 54 28.30 -4.01 17.40
CA LEU A 54 27.40 -2.96 16.96
C LEU A 54 27.87 -1.57 17.40
N ARG A 55 28.30 -1.41 18.67
CA ARG A 55 28.88 -0.16 19.21
C ARG A 55 30.08 0.30 18.39
N THR A 56 30.94 -0.65 18.03
CA THR A 56 32.20 -0.39 17.29
C THR A 56 31.90 -0.02 15.83
N ALA A 57 30.99 -0.75 15.17
CA ALA A 57 30.53 -0.45 13.82
C ALA A 57 29.74 0.87 13.75
N SER A 58 28.94 1.17 14.78
CA SER A 58 28.12 2.38 14.84
C SER A 58 28.95 3.63 15.14
N SER A 59 29.97 3.56 15.99
CA SER A 59 30.80 4.73 16.31
C SER A 59 31.51 5.35 15.11
N SER A 60 31.86 4.55 14.09
CA SER A 60 32.50 5.05 12.86
C SER A 60 31.53 5.73 11.90
N ILE A 61 30.25 5.34 11.91
CA ILE A 61 29.22 5.78 10.94
C ILE A 61 28.36 6.93 11.53
N LEU A 62 28.05 6.86 12.83
CA LEU A 62 27.23 7.84 13.52
C LEU A 62 27.99 9.13 13.84
N ALA A 63 29.33 9.11 13.86
CA ALA A 63 30.16 10.30 14.04
C ALA A 63 30.13 11.25 12.83
N ALA A 64 29.75 10.76 11.66
CA ALA A 64 29.70 11.55 10.42
C ALA A 64 28.36 12.29 10.22
N ASN A 65 27.30 11.95 10.98
CA ASN A 65 25.94 12.44 10.75
C ASN A 65 25.33 13.04 12.03
N PRO A 66 25.04 14.35 12.07
CA PRO A 66 24.49 15.00 13.27
C PRO A 66 23.09 14.50 13.66
N ASN A 67 22.33 13.94 12.71
CA ASN A 67 21.00 13.37 12.94
C ASN A 67 21.03 12.00 13.66
N LEU A 68 22.22 11.43 13.87
CA LEU A 68 22.42 10.08 14.41
C LEU A 68 22.93 10.07 15.86
N PHE A 69 23.04 11.24 16.48
CA PHE A 69 23.53 11.40 17.86
C PHE A 69 22.63 10.72 18.90
N SER A 70 21.31 10.80 18.72
CA SER A 70 20.35 10.15 19.62
C SER A 70 20.45 8.62 19.54
N LEU A 71 20.60 8.07 18.33
CA LEU A 71 20.82 6.65 18.12
C LEU A 71 22.16 6.19 18.73
N SER A 72 23.23 6.99 18.57
CA SER A 72 24.55 6.65 19.14
C SER A 72 24.52 6.64 20.67
N GLN A 73 23.79 7.57 21.28
CA GLN A 73 23.57 7.60 22.72
C GLN A 73 22.78 6.38 23.19
N ARG A 74 21.72 5.98 22.48
CA ARG A 74 20.92 4.80 22.84
C ARG A 74 21.68 3.48 22.67
N LEU A 75 22.46 3.35 21.60
CA LEU A 75 23.31 2.18 21.39
C LEU A 75 24.42 2.09 22.44
N SER A 76 24.95 3.23 22.90
CA SER A 76 25.91 3.29 24.00
C SER A 76 25.26 2.86 25.32
N GLN A 77 24.07 3.38 25.64
CA GLN A 77 23.29 2.98 26.82
C GLN A 77 22.94 1.49 26.82
N LEU A 78 22.55 0.94 25.66
CA LEU A 78 22.30 -0.48 25.49
C LEU A 78 23.57 -1.30 25.74
N ALA A 79 24.70 -0.89 25.16
CA ALA A 79 25.97 -1.58 25.36
C ALA A 79 26.42 -1.54 26.83
N ASP A 80 26.26 -0.41 27.51
CA ASP A 80 26.60 -0.26 28.92
C ASP A 80 25.68 -1.13 29.81
N ALA A 81 24.37 -1.15 29.55
CA ALA A 81 23.41 -2.00 30.26
C ALA A 81 23.68 -3.51 30.07
N VAL A 82 24.09 -3.91 28.85
CA VAL A 82 24.51 -5.28 28.53
C VAL A 82 25.82 -5.63 29.26
N GLN A 83 26.79 -4.71 29.32
CA GLN A 83 28.04 -4.92 30.04
C GLN A 83 27.82 -5.00 31.56
N GLU A 84 26.91 -4.20 32.12
CA GLU A 84 26.53 -4.29 33.53
C GLU A 84 25.83 -5.60 33.87
N LEU A 85 24.99 -6.12 32.96
CA LEU A 85 24.38 -7.44 33.08
C LEU A 85 25.47 -8.54 33.12
N GLN A 86 26.51 -8.43 32.28
CA GLN A 86 27.64 -9.37 32.28
C GLN A 86 28.48 -9.29 33.56
N ASN A 87 28.75 -8.08 34.04
CA ASN A 87 29.59 -7.85 35.22
C ASN A 87 28.89 -8.27 36.51
N SER A 88 27.56 -8.35 36.51
CA SER A 88 26.78 -9.02 37.57
C SER A 88 26.85 -10.55 37.46
N LYS A 89 28.05 -11.15 37.57
CA LYS A 89 28.21 -12.58 37.85
C LYS A 89 27.75 -12.85 39.30
N PRO A 90 27.02 -13.94 39.58
CA PRO A 90 26.44 -14.16 40.91
C PRO A 90 27.52 -14.54 41.94
N PRO A 91 27.68 -13.82 43.06
CA PRO A 91 28.25 -14.41 44.25
C PRO A 91 27.11 -15.11 44.99
N ARG A 92 26.88 -16.40 44.68
CA ARG A 92 25.96 -17.33 45.35
C ARG A 92 24.45 -17.01 45.21
N HIS A 93 23.66 -18.07 45.13
CA HIS A 93 22.23 -18.07 44.88
C HIS A 93 21.43 -17.27 45.92
N GLY A 94 20.84 -16.15 45.51
CA GLY A 94 19.86 -15.40 46.29
C GLY A 94 18.73 -14.87 45.41
N LEU A 95 17.49 -14.94 45.89
CA LEU A 95 16.29 -14.47 45.18
C LEU A 95 16.41 -13.02 44.68
N LEU A 96 17.15 -12.17 45.42
CA LEU A 96 17.47 -10.80 45.03
C LEU A 96 18.29 -10.72 43.73
N SER A 97 19.34 -11.55 43.59
CA SER A 97 20.18 -11.59 42.39
C SER A 97 19.41 -11.99 41.13
N PHE A 98 18.41 -12.86 41.29
CA PHE A 98 17.52 -13.30 40.23
C PHE A 98 16.54 -12.20 39.80
N VAL A 99 15.97 -11.47 40.76
CA VAL A 99 15.09 -10.31 40.48
C VAL A 99 15.88 -9.19 39.81
N THR A 100 17.08 -8.85 40.30
CA THR A 100 17.95 -7.83 39.70
C THR A 100 18.34 -8.19 38.26
N ARG A 101 18.67 -9.46 37.99
CA ARG A 101 18.97 -9.94 36.62
C ARG A 101 17.76 -9.85 35.70
N ARG A 102 16.55 -10.17 36.19
CA ARG A 102 15.30 -10.04 35.41
C ARG A 102 14.95 -8.59 35.11
N VAL A 103 15.09 -7.70 36.07
CA VAL A 103 14.86 -6.26 35.89
C VAL A 103 15.83 -5.70 34.84
N ARG A 104 17.12 -6.06 34.93
CA ARG A 104 18.13 -5.64 33.95
C ARG A 104 17.93 -6.25 32.56
N SER A 105 17.51 -7.51 32.47
CA SER A 105 17.16 -8.13 31.18
C SER A 105 15.98 -7.43 30.50
N ARG A 106 14.97 -7.01 31.28
CA ARG A 106 13.86 -6.18 30.79
C ARG A 106 14.31 -4.79 30.36
N GLU A 107 15.25 -4.20 31.09
CA GLU A 107 15.84 -2.91 30.74
C GLU A 107 16.64 -2.97 29.43
N VAL A 108 17.46 -4.01 29.24
CA VAL A 108 18.16 -4.28 27.99
C VAL A 108 17.17 -4.49 26.84
N SER A 109 16.11 -5.28 27.06
CA SER A 109 15.06 -5.51 26.06
C SER A 109 14.35 -4.20 25.68
N ARG A 110 14.04 -3.34 26.66
CA ARG A 110 13.45 -2.03 26.43
C ARG A 110 14.38 -1.12 25.63
N LEU A 111 15.64 -1.01 26.03
CA LEU A 111 16.63 -0.18 25.32
C LEU A 111 16.90 -0.70 23.90
N ALA A 112 16.89 -2.01 23.69
CA ALA A 112 17.01 -2.61 22.36
C ALA A 112 15.80 -2.28 21.48
N ALA A 113 14.58 -2.40 22.02
CA ALA A 113 13.36 -2.02 21.31
C ALA A 113 13.31 -0.52 20.97
N ASP A 114 13.76 0.34 21.89
CA ASP A 114 13.86 1.79 21.65
C ASP A 114 14.87 2.11 20.55
N ALA A 115 16.06 1.48 20.59
CA ALA A 115 17.09 1.65 19.55
C ALA A 115 16.63 1.11 18.19
N GLU A 116 15.92 -0.01 18.17
CA GLU A 116 15.32 -0.59 16.96
C GLU A 116 14.27 0.36 16.36
N SER A 117 13.37 0.89 17.18
CA SER A 117 12.34 1.85 16.76
C SER A 117 12.95 3.12 16.17
N GLU A 118 14.01 3.65 16.80
CA GLU A 118 14.72 4.83 16.31
C GLU A 118 15.46 4.55 14.99
N LEU A 119 16.14 3.41 14.88
CA LEU A 119 16.82 3.01 13.66
C LEU A 119 15.83 2.79 12.51
N GLN A 120 14.67 2.18 12.78
CA GLN A 120 13.62 2.03 11.77
C GLN A 120 13.08 3.39 11.34
N ALA A 121 12.88 4.34 12.26
CA ALA A 121 12.45 5.69 11.92
C ALA A 121 13.46 6.44 11.04
N LEU A 122 14.77 6.16 11.20
CA LEU A 122 15.82 6.71 10.35
C LEU A 122 15.81 6.09 8.95
N ILE A 123 15.68 4.76 8.86
CA ILE A 123 15.53 4.05 7.58
C ILE A 123 14.29 4.57 6.84
N ASP A 124 13.18 4.75 7.55
CA ASP A 124 11.92 5.27 7.01
C ASP A 124 12.09 6.69 6.44
N ARG A 125 12.77 7.58 7.17
CA ARG A 125 13.09 8.92 6.70
C ARG A 125 13.97 8.90 5.46
N GLU A 126 14.96 8.00 5.42
CA GLU A 126 15.88 7.88 4.31
C GLU A 126 15.19 7.36 3.04
N ILE A 127 14.32 6.35 3.16
CA ILE A 127 13.50 5.86 2.04
C ILE A 127 12.65 7.00 1.45
N VAL A 128 11.96 7.76 2.30
CA VAL A 128 11.12 8.88 1.86
C VAL A 128 11.96 9.99 1.25
N TYR A 129 13.07 10.36 1.87
CA TYR A 129 13.98 11.41 1.40
C TYR A 129 14.63 11.07 0.06
N ASN A 130 15.12 9.84 -0.12
CA ASN A 130 15.72 9.41 -1.38
C ASN A 130 14.71 9.40 -2.52
N LEU A 131 13.49 8.93 -2.26
CA LEU A 131 12.43 8.98 -3.27
C LEU A 131 12.02 10.43 -3.58
N GLU A 132 11.86 11.28 -2.56
CA GLU A 132 11.57 12.71 -2.74
C GLU A 132 12.63 13.41 -3.60
N ASN A 133 13.92 13.20 -3.32
CA ASN A 133 14.99 13.81 -4.11
C ASN A 133 15.01 13.31 -5.56
N THR A 134 14.80 12.01 -5.76
CA THR A 134 14.74 11.41 -7.10
C THR A 134 13.58 11.99 -7.89
N LEU A 135 12.42 12.14 -7.25
CA LEU A 135 11.23 12.74 -7.84
C LEU A 135 11.39 14.27 -8.06
N ALA A 136 12.07 14.98 -7.17
CA ALA A 136 12.35 16.41 -7.30
C ALA A 136 13.33 16.72 -8.43
N ALA A 137 14.26 15.80 -8.71
CA ALA A 137 15.21 15.89 -9.82
C ALA A 137 14.56 15.68 -11.21
N MET A 138 13.27 15.34 -11.28
CA MET A 138 12.57 15.11 -12.54
C MET A 138 12.45 16.38 -13.39
N PRO A 139 12.72 16.31 -14.71
CA PRO A 139 12.49 17.42 -15.62
C PRO A 139 11.00 17.77 -15.68
N ARG A 140 10.62 18.93 -15.13
CA ARG A 140 9.24 19.44 -15.20
C ARG A 140 8.91 20.14 -16.53
N SER A 141 9.91 20.42 -17.36
CA SER A 141 9.78 21.09 -18.66
C SER A 141 10.44 20.25 -19.77
N GLY A 142 9.82 20.21 -20.95
CA GLY A 142 10.24 19.44 -22.12
C GLY A 142 11.42 20.04 -22.89
N GLY A 143 12.45 20.50 -22.20
CA GLY A 143 13.70 20.97 -22.82
C GLY A 143 14.61 19.81 -23.20
N GLU A 144 15.23 19.91 -24.37
CA GLU A 144 16.03 18.87 -25.07
C GLU A 144 17.34 18.46 -24.37
N THR A 145 17.64 18.97 -23.17
CA THR A 145 18.76 18.52 -22.34
C THR A 145 18.31 17.54 -21.25
N ALA A 146 17.49 16.56 -21.64
CA ALA A 146 17.25 15.38 -20.82
C ALA A 146 18.50 14.50 -20.84
N ALA A 147 19.52 14.86 -20.05
CA ALA A 147 20.45 13.85 -19.54
C ALA A 147 19.56 12.73 -18.97
N ALA A 148 19.66 11.53 -19.55
CA ALA A 148 18.69 10.45 -19.43
C ALA A 148 18.18 10.31 -17.99
N PHE A 149 16.97 10.83 -17.75
CA PHE A 149 16.34 10.69 -16.46
C PHE A 149 16.11 9.20 -16.24
N ASP A 150 16.65 8.70 -15.14
CA ASP A 150 16.58 7.28 -14.83
C ASP A 150 15.23 6.96 -14.18
N GLU A 151 14.25 6.62 -15.02
CA GLU A 151 12.95 6.14 -14.55
C GLU A 151 13.08 4.90 -13.66
N ASP A 152 14.14 4.10 -13.81
CA ASP A 152 14.34 2.88 -13.02
C ASP A 152 14.73 3.23 -11.58
N LYS A 153 15.50 4.31 -11.34
CA LYS A 153 15.74 4.83 -9.97
C LYS A 153 14.45 5.23 -9.26
N VAL A 154 13.49 5.86 -9.96
CA VAL A 154 12.18 6.17 -9.38
C VAL A 154 11.43 4.89 -9.08
N PHE A 155 11.44 3.94 -10.01
CA PHE A 155 10.77 2.66 -9.85
C PHE A 155 11.27 1.90 -8.61
N ASP A 156 12.58 1.91 -8.38
CA ASP A 156 13.22 1.28 -7.23
C ASP A 156 12.89 2.02 -5.92
N GLY A 157 12.96 3.36 -5.93
CA GLY A 157 12.56 4.17 -4.78
C GLY A 157 11.09 3.97 -4.39
N ILE A 158 10.20 3.89 -5.38
CA ILE A 158 8.80 3.54 -5.15
C ILE A 158 8.67 2.12 -4.57
N SER A 159 9.43 1.15 -5.09
CA SER A 159 9.41 -0.23 -4.59
C SER A 159 9.83 -0.32 -3.13
N ALA A 160 10.89 0.40 -2.73
CA ALA A 160 11.33 0.47 -1.33
C ALA A 160 10.25 1.07 -0.42
N LEU A 161 9.55 2.12 -0.88
CA LEU A 161 8.44 2.70 -0.14
C LEU A 161 7.27 1.71 0.00
N GLN A 162 6.88 1.01 -1.07
CA GLN A 162 5.80 0.01 -1.03
C GLN A 162 6.12 -1.12 -0.06
N GLU A 163 7.35 -1.65 -0.12
CA GLU A 163 7.80 -2.68 0.82
C GLU A 163 7.69 -2.16 2.26
N ARG A 164 8.07 -0.91 2.51
CA ARG A 164 7.95 -0.33 3.84
C ARG A 164 6.49 -0.15 4.27
N LEU A 165 5.60 0.32 3.40
CA LEU A 165 4.17 0.49 3.71
C LEU A 165 3.50 -0.85 4.05
N SER A 166 3.92 -1.93 3.40
CA SER A 166 3.39 -3.29 3.66
C SER A 166 3.62 -3.80 5.09
N ARG A 167 4.61 -3.24 5.81
CA ARG A 167 4.93 -3.59 7.21
C ARG A 167 3.97 -2.98 8.24
N GLY A 168 2.98 -2.21 7.78
CA GLY A 168 1.93 -1.63 8.63
C GLY A 168 2.22 -0.21 9.10
N PHE A 169 1.25 0.32 9.84
CA PHE A 169 1.18 1.72 10.23
C PHE A 169 2.31 2.15 11.18
N ASN A 170 2.89 3.32 10.94
CA ASN A 170 3.88 3.94 11.82
C ASN A 170 3.74 5.47 11.79
N MET A 171 3.63 6.08 12.97
CA MET A 171 3.41 7.52 13.13
C MET A 171 4.59 8.37 12.63
N ASN A 172 5.84 7.93 12.83
CA ASN A 172 7.04 8.65 12.38
C ASN A 172 7.17 8.61 10.86
N LEU A 173 6.83 7.47 10.25
CA LEU A 173 6.75 7.36 8.79
C LEU A 173 5.65 8.28 8.25
N GLN A 174 4.46 8.31 8.86
CA GLN A 174 3.38 9.22 8.44
C GLN A 174 3.83 10.69 8.45
N ASP A 175 4.46 11.14 9.53
CA ASP A 175 4.98 12.52 9.63
C ASP A 175 5.99 12.83 8.50
N SER A 176 6.86 11.88 8.18
CA SER A 176 7.84 12.00 7.10
C SER A 176 7.17 12.04 5.70
N LEU A 177 6.16 11.20 5.47
CA LEU A 177 5.38 11.16 4.22
C LEU A 177 4.61 12.46 3.99
N LEU A 178 4.04 13.03 5.05
CA LEU A 178 3.30 14.29 4.98
C LEU A 178 4.22 15.47 4.67
N LYS A 179 5.39 15.54 5.33
CA LYS A 179 6.37 16.62 5.12
C LYS A 179 7.00 16.64 3.73
N SER A 180 7.26 15.46 3.17
CA SER A 180 7.83 15.31 1.81
C SER A 180 6.85 15.63 0.68
N GLY A 181 5.53 15.63 0.96
CA GLY A 181 4.51 15.80 -0.08
C GLY A 181 4.53 14.70 -1.15
N ILE A 182 5.02 13.50 -0.79
CA ILE A 182 5.30 12.42 -1.74
C ILE A 182 4.06 11.97 -2.50
N PHE A 183 2.89 12.06 -1.87
CA PHE A 183 1.61 11.72 -2.50
C PHE A 183 1.36 12.57 -3.76
N SER A 184 1.55 13.88 -3.67
CA SER A 184 1.37 14.81 -4.80
C SER A 184 2.38 14.57 -5.92
N GLN A 185 3.59 14.14 -5.57
CA GLN A 185 4.63 13.80 -6.54
C GLN A 185 4.29 12.50 -7.29
N LEU A 186 3.82 11.47 -6.57
CA LEU A 186 3.31 10.23 -7.18
C LEU A 186 2.07 10.48 -8.04
N GLU A 187 1.18 11.36 -7.60
CA GLU A 187 0.02 11.78 -8.39
C GLU A 187 0.47 12.41 -9.72
N TRP A 188 1.48 13.27 -9.69
CA TRP A 188 2.01 13.88 -10.90
C TRP A 188 2.60 12.83 -11.85
N VAL A 189 3.32 11.82 -11.34
CA VAL A 189 3.83 10.70 -12.15
C VAL A 189 2.66 9.93 -12.79
N LEU A 190 1.64 9.60 -12.00
CA LEU A 190 0.44 8.90 -12.47
C LEU A 190 -0.31 9.68 -13.57
N CYS A 191 -0.46 10.99 -13.38
CA CYS A 191 -1.24 11.85 -14.27
C CYS A 191 -0.50 12.21 -15.56
N ASN A 192 0.82 12.14 -15.58
CA ASN A 192 1.63 12.56 -16.72
C ASN A 192 1.82 11.42 -17.74
N PRO A 193 1.25 11.53 -18.97
CA PRO A 193 1.35 10.46 -19.98
C PRO A 193 2.75 10.26 -20.56
N ARG A 194 3.70 11.14 -20.25
CA ARG A 194 5.10 11.01 -20.72
C ARG A 194 5.82 9.82 -20.10
N PHE A 195 5.43 9.42 -18.89
CA PHE A 195 6.03 8.28 -18.23
C PHE A 195 5.53 6.97 -18.79
N ARG A 196 6.41 5.96 -18.77
CA ARG A 196 6.06 4.58 -19.14
C ARG A 196 4.88 4.09 -18.30
N ILE A 197 4.01 3.29 -18.93
CA ILE A 197 2.82 2.74 -18.27
C ILE A 197 3.17 2.00 -16.96
N ARG A 198 4.27 1.23 -16.95
CA ARG A 198 4.74 0.50 -15.77
C ARG A 198 5.03 1.41 -14.57
N LEU A 199 5.67 2.56 -14.81
CA LEU A 199 5.98 3.51 -13.74
C LEU A 199 4.71 4.18 -13.22
N ARG A 200 3.77 4.52 -14.12
CA ARG A 200 2.46 5.08 -13.76
C ARG A 200 1.62 4.09 -12.95
N GLU A 201 1.63 2.81 -13.31
CA GLU A 201 0.99 1.73 -12.56
C GLU A 201 1.63 1.54 -11.18
N LYS A 202 2.95 1.60 -11.10
CA LYS A 202 3.68 1.53 -9.83
C LYS A 202 3.33 2.71 -8.91
N ALA A 203 3.21 3.92 -9.47
CA ALA A 203 2.73 5.09 -8.74
C ALA A 203 1.29 4.88 -8.26
N ALA A 204 0.38 4.39 -9.12
CA ALA A 204 -1.01 4.07 -8.75
C ALA A 204 -1.12 3.08 -7.57
N ILE A 205 -0.34 2.00 -7.60
CA ILE A 205 -0.31 1.00 -6.52
C ILE A 205 0.17 1.66 -5.23
N SER A 206 1.21 2.49 -5.30
CA SER A 206 1.76 3.19 -4.13
C SER A 206 0.78 4.17 -3.53
N MET A 207 0.04 4.91 -4.36
CA MET A 207 -1.00 5.81 -3.90
C MET A 207 -2.13 5.07 -3.21
N LYS A 208 -2.53 3.90 -3.74
CA LYS A 208 -3.47 2.98 -3.08
C LYS A 208 -2.93 2.53 -1.72
N GLU A 209 -1.66 2.15 -1.62
CA GLU A 209 -1.05 1.73 -0.36
C GLU A 209 -0.95 2.86 0.66
N LEU A 210 -0.61 4.08 0.24
CA LEU A 210 -0.63 5.27 1.09
C LEU A 210 -2.04 5.55 1.62
N LEU A 211 -3.07 5.45 0.78
CA LEU A 211 -4.47 5.58 1.22
C LEU A 211 -4.83 4.53 2.27
N LEU A 212 -4.47 3.27 2.05
CA LEU A 212 -4.76 2.20 2.99
C LEU A 212 -3.94 2.33 4.29
N PHE A 213 -2.75 2.93 4.22
CA PHE A 213 -1.92 3.23 5.37
C PHE A 213 -2.57 4.26 6.29
N ASN A 214 -3.18 5.33 5.74
CA ASN A 214 -4.01 6.25 6.51
C ASN A 214 -5.13 6.87 5.65
N LYS A 215 -6.35 6.36 5.79
CA LYS A 215 -7.51 6.82 5.01
C LYS A 215 -7.87 8.27 5.32
N ASP A 216 -7.83 8.67 6.59
CA ASP A 216 -8.28 10.00 7.03
C ASP A 216 -7.45 11.14 6.43
N VAL A 217 -6.21 10.84 6.07
CA VAL A 217 -5.29 11.81 5.44
C VAL A 217 -5.45 11.86 3.93
N PHE A 218 -5.43 10.70 3.27
CA PHE A 218 -5.23 10.66 1.82
C PHE A 218 -6.53 10.58 1.00
N VAL A 219 -7.69 10.31 1.62
CA VAL A 219 -8.99 10.30 0.91
C VAL A 219 -9.23 11.64 0.20
N GLY A 220 -8.99 12.75 0.90
CA GLY A 220 -9.16 14.09 0.32
C GLY A 220 -8.23 14.32 -0.87
N SER A 221 -6.96 13.90 -0.77
CA SER A 221 -5.99 14.02 -1.86
C SER A 221 -6.39 13.21 -3.09
N VAL A 222 -6.90 11.98 -2.93
CA VAL A 222 -7.40 11.18 -4.06
C VAL A 222 -8.61 11.84 -4.74
N LEU A 223 -9.55 12.38 -3.96
CA LEU A 223 -10.81 12.94 -4.47
C LEU A 223 -10.66 14.30 -5.14
N VAL A 224 -9.77 15.16 -4.64
CA VAL A 224 -9.54 16.50 -5.20
C VAL A 224 -8.55 16.47 -6.38
N GLY A 225 -7.71 15.43 -6.44
CA GLY A 225 -6.67 15.29 -7.44
C GLY A 225 -7.11 14.82 -8.83
N GLY A 226 -6.13 14.66 -9.72
CA GLY A 226 -6.31 14.11 -11.07
C GLY A 226 -6.25 12.58 -11.14
N SER A 227 -5.94 11.93 -10.01
CA SER A 227 -5.68 10.49 -9.89
C SER A 227 -6.76 9.59 -10.50
N VAL A 228 -8.02 9.82 -10.15
CA VAL A 228 -9.14 8.97 -10.62
C VAL A 228 -9.32 9.07 -12.13
N LYS A 229 -9.26 10.29 -12.68
CA LYS A 229 -9.35 10.53 -14.12
C LYS A 229 -8.19 9.87 -14.88
N ALA A 230 -6.98 9.90 -14.31
CA ALA A 230 -5.81 9.25 -14.87
C ALA A 230 -5.97 7.72 -14.89
N LEU A 231 -6.35 7.10 -13.76
CA LEU A 231 -6.58 5.66 -13.65
C LEU A 231 -7.62 5.14 -14.63
N VAL A 232 -8.74 5.86 -14.74
CA VAL A 232 -9.82 5.57 -15.68
C VAL A 232 -9.35 5.68 -17.14
N SER A 233 -8.37 6.54 -17.42
CA SER A 233 -7.87 6.77 -18.79
C SER A 233 -6.72 5.85 -19.19
N MET A 234 -6.00 5.28 -18.22
CA MET A 234 -4.91 4.33 -18.48
C MET A 234 -5.39 3.02 -19.11
N GLY A 235 -6.58 2.55 -18.71
CA GLY A 235 -7.20 1.36 -19.29
C GLY A 235 -6.36 0.09 -19.17
N SER A 236 -5.52 -0.01 -18.14
CA SER A 236 -4.73 -1.21 -17.88
C SER A 236 -5.36 -2.05 -16.77
N LEU A 237 -4.97 -3.33 -16.70
CA LEU A 237 -5.44 -4.23 -15.66
C LEU A 237 -5.13 -3.68 -14.26
N CYS A 238 -3.92 -3.16 -14.06
CA CYS A 238 -3.50 -2.55 -12.81
C CYS A 238 -4.34 -1.32 -12.45
N SER A 239 -4.71 -0.48 -13.43
CA SER A 239 -5.51 0.71 -13.13
C SER A 239 -6.92 0.34 -12.68
N LEU A 240 -7.52 -0.71 -13.24
CA LEU A 240 -8.80 -1.25 -12.76
C LEU A 240 -8.69 -1.89 -11.37
N GLN A 241 -7.63 -2.67 -11.10
CA GLN A 241 -7.39 -3.23 -9.77
C GLN A 241 -7.27 -2.15 -8.70
N VAL A 242 -6.53 -1.08 -9.00
CA VAL A 242 -6.40 0.07 -8.11
C VAL A 242 -7.75 0.76 -7.94
N LEU A 243 -8.51 1.02 -9.02
CA LEU A 243 -9.85 1.60 -8.92
C LEU A 243 -10.78 0.77 -8.02
N SER A 244 -10.83 -0.56 -8.20
CA SER A 244 -11.63 -1.46 -7.35
C SER A 244 -11.27 -1.31 -5.87
N ALA A 245 -9.97 -1.33 -5.55
CA ALA A 245 -9.49 -1.14 -4.19
C ALA A 245 -9.83 0.24 -3.61
N LEU A 246 -9.73 1.30 -4.42
CA LEU A 246 -10.09 2.66 -4.01
C LEU A 246 -11.60 2.80 -3.79
N ILE A 247 -12.46 2.16 -4.62
CA ILE A 247 -13.92 2.16 -4.42
C ILE A 247 -14.26 1.54 -3.07
N LYS A 248 -13.66 0.40 -2.71
CA LYS A 248 -13.84 -0.23 -1.39
C LYS A 248 -13.38 0.67 -0.24
N ALA A 249 -12.26 1.37 -0.44
CA ALA A 249 -11.66 2.18 0.60
C ALA A 249 -12.39 3.50 0.85
N ILE A 250 -12.83 4.17 -0.21
CA ILE A 250 -13.41 5.53 -0.19
C ILE A 250 -14.95 5.50 -0.26
N LYS A 251 -15.53 4.46 -0.85
CA LYS A 251 -16.98 4.25 -1.03
C LYS A 251 -17.61 5.26 -1.99
N SER A 252 -18.86 5.65 -1.74
CA SER A 252 -19.70 6.48 -2.60
C SER A 252 -19.02 7.74 -3.15
N PRO A 253 -18.25 8.54 -2.37
CA PRO A 253 -17.58 9.73 -2.89
C PRO A 253 -16.68 9.47 -4.10
N LEU A 254 -16.01 8.32 -4.14
CA LEU A 254 -15.19 7.95 -5.30
C LEU A 254 -16.04 7.57 -6.50
N VAL A 255 -17.14 6.84 -6.26
CA VAL A 255 -18.06 6.44 -7.33
C VAL A 255 -18.73 7.66 -7.95
N ASP A 256 -19.09 8.66 -7.15
CA ASP A 256 -19.61 9.94 -7.62
C ASP A 256 -18.60 10.67 -8.51
N LEU A 257 -17.33 10.70 -8.11
CA LEU A 257 -16.26 11.28 -8.93
C LEU A 257 -16.04 10.50 -10.23
N MET A 258 -16.14 9.17 -10.18
CA MET A 258 -16.08 8.31 -11.36
C MET A 258 -17.25 8.56 -12.31
N GLU A 259 -18.45 8.82 -11.80
CA GLU A 259 -19.61 9.23 -12.59
C GLU A 259 -19.33 10.57 -13.28
N PHE A 260 -18.92 11.58 -12.51
CA PHE A 260 -18.64 12.93 -13.00
C PHE A 260 -17.58 12.97 -14.12
N CYS A 261 -16.53 12.15 -14.02
CA CYS A 261 -15.48 12.07 -15.05
C CYS A 261 -15.77 11.06 -16.18
N GLY A 262 -16.97 10.47 -16.23
CA GLY A 262 -17.36 9.49 -17.25
C GLY A 262 -16.66 8.13 -17.14
N GLY A 263 -16.03 7.85 -15.99
CA GLY A 263 -15.28 6.62 -15.77
C GLY A 263 -16.14 5.37 -15.66
N ILE A 264 -17.37 5.48 -15.17
CA ILE A 264 -18.30 4.34 -15.09
C ILE A 264 -18.53 3.70 -16.46
N LEU A 265 -18.80 4.52 -17.50
CA LEU A 265 -19.03 4.01 -18.85
C LEU A 265 -17.78 3.33 -19.44
N LYS A 266 -16.59 3.84 -19.12
CA LYS A 266 -15.33 3.21 -19.53
C LYS A 266 -15.14 1.84 -18.87
N VAL A 267 -15.41 1.73 -17.56
CA VAL A 267 -15.38 0.45 -16.84
C VAL A 267 -16.36 -0.55 -17.46
N VAL A 268 -17.60 -0.13 -17.74
CA VAL A 268 -18.59 -0.96 -18.43
C VAL A 268 -18.11 -1.39 -19.83
N GLY A 269 -17.40 -0.51 -20.54
CA GLY A 269 -16.80 -0.83 -21.84
C GLY A 269 -15.80 -1.99 -21.78
N TYR A 270 -15.02 -2.10 -20.70
CA TYR A 270 -14.03 -3.17 -20.53
C TYR A 270 -14.62 -4.57 -20.34
N LEU A 271 -15.92 -4.69 -20.04
CA LEU A 271 -16.63 -5.97 -20.05
C LEU A 271 -16.66 -6.63 -21.44
N SER A 272 -16.40 -5.87 -22.51
CA SER A 272 -16.28 -6.41 -23.86
C SER A 272 -14.83 -6.44 -24.36
N SER A 273 -13.84 -6.37 -23.45
CA SER A 273 -12.44 -6.56 -23.79
C SER A 273 -12.18 -7.97 -24.32
N ALA A 274 -11.20 -8.12 -25.23
CA ALA A 274 -10.74 -9.41 -25.72
C ALA A 274 -10.08 -10.24 -24.59
N GLU A 275 -9.41 -9.57 -23.65
CA GLU A 275 -8.68 -10.19 -22.55
C GLU A 275 -9.62 -10.62 -21.42
N ALA A 276 -9.57 -11.90 -21.04
CA ALA A 276 -10.42 -12.44 -19.98
C ALA A 276 -10.16 -11.78 -18.62
N GLU A 277 -8.90 -11.53 -18.27
CA GLU A 277 -8.51 -10.87 -17.02
C GLU A 277 -9.10 -9.47 -16.91
N MET A 278 -9.06 -8.70 -18.01
CA MET A 278 -9.65 -7.37 -18.07
C MET A 278 -11.17 -7.40 -17.85
N ARG A 279 -11.86 -8.40 -18.43
CA ARG A 279 -13.32 -8.58 -18.22
C ARG A 279 -13.64 -8.94 -16.77
N VAL A 280 -12.86 -9.83 -16.15
CA VAL A 280 -13.03 -10.21 -14.74
C VAL A 280 -12.83 -9.00 -13.83
N MET A 281 -11.74 -8.24 -14.02
CA MET A 281 -11.50 -7.05 -13.21
C MET A 281 -12.52 -5.94 -13.44
N ALA A 282 -12.99 -5.76 -14.68
CA ALA A 282 -14.08 -4.83 -14.97
C ALA A 282 -15.38 -5.24 -14.28
N MET A 283 -15.68 -6.54 -14.24
CA MET A 283 -16.82 -7.08 -13.50
C MET A 283 -16.68 -6.81 -12.00
N GLU A 284 -15.50 -7.02 -11.41
CA GLU A 284 -15.27 -6.66 -10.00
C GLU A 284 -15.54 -5.18 -9.74
N CYS A 285 -14.97 -4.28 -10.54
CA CYS A 285 -15.24 -2.84 -10.42
C CYS A 285 -16.74 -2.52 -10.53
N VAL A 286 -17.45 -3.15 -11.47
CA VAL A 286 -18.91 -2.98 -11.62
C VAL A 286 -19.67 -3.43 -10.38
N MET A 287 -19.26 -4.53 -9.75
CA MET A 287 -19.88 -5.00 -8.50
C MET A 287 -19.68 -4.00 -7.37
N GLU A 288 -18.48 -3.44 -7.22
CA GLU A 288 -18.18 -2.42 -6.21
C GLU A 288 -18.94 -1.11 -6.48
N ILE A 289 -19.03 -0.68 -7.75
CA ILE A 289 -19.86 0.46 -8.15
C ILE A 289 -21.33 0.19 -7.82
N GLY A 290 -21.82 -1.03 -8.04
CA GLY A 290 -23.18 -1.41 -7.66
C GLY A 290 -23.43 -1.33 -6.15
N TYR A 291 -22.46 -1.78 -5.34
CA TYR A 291 -22.58 -1.77 -3.89
C TYR A 291 -22.54 -0.36 -3.29
N PHE A 292 -21.59 0.49 -3.71
CA PHE A 292 -21.39 1.83 -3.12
C PHE A 292 -22.03 2.98 -3.91
N GLY A 293 -22.44 2.74 -5.16
CA GLY A 293 -22.91 3.78 -6.06
C GLY A 293 -24.29 4.32 -5.70
N ARG A 294 -24.43 5.64 -5.81
CA ARG A 294 -25.72 6.32 -5.70
C ARG A 294 -26.52 6.15 -6.99
N LYS A 295 -27.76 6.63 -6.96
CA LYS A 295 -28.75 6.46 -8.03
C LYS A 295 -28.19 6.83 -9.41
N GLU A 296 -27.52 7.97 -9.50
CA GLU A 296 -26.96 8.53 -10.73
C GLU A 296 -25.90 7.61 -11.34
N ALA A 297 -24.97 7.11 -10.51
CA ALA A 297 -23.95 6.17 -10.92
C ALA A 297 -24.53 4.86 -11.45
N VAL A 298 -25.53 4.30 -10.75
CA VAL A 298 -26.20 3.06 -11.15
C VAL A 298 -27.04 3.24 -12.42
N GLU A 299 -27.73 4.38 -12.58
CA GLU A 299 -28.44 4.73 -13.81
C GLU A 299 -27.48 4.83 -14.99
N THR A 300 -26.37 5.56 -14.84
CA THR A 300 -25.32 5.67 -15.86
C THR A 300 -24.79 4.29 -16.26
N MET A 301 -24.59 3.40 -15.28
CA MET A 301 -24.12 2.04 -15.53
C MET A 301 -25.11 1.20 -16.33
N ILE A 302 -26.39 1.16 -15.93
CA ILE A 302 -27.44 0.37 -16.61
C ILE A 302 -27.75 0.95 -18.00
N ASN A 303 -27.83 2.29 -18.12
CA ASN A 303 -28.07 2.97 -19.39
C ASN A 303 -26.87 2.85 -20.33
N GLY A 304 -25.65 2.73 -19.80
CA GLY A 304 -24.43 2.40 -20.54
C GLY A 304 -24.38 0.99 -21.13
N GLY A 305 -25.47 0.23 -21.02
CA GLY A 305 -25.59 -1.10 -21.61
C GLY A 305 -24.97 -2.21 -20.76
N LEU A 306 -24.79 -1.99 -19.44
CA LEU A 306 -24.22 -3.00 -18.55
C LEU A 306 -24.95 -4.33 -18.64
N ILE A 307 -26.29 -4.33 -18.54
CA ILE A 307 -27.08 -5.57 -18.49
C ILE A 307 -26.90 -6.39 -19.76
N LYS A 308 -26.91 -5.74 -20.93
CA LYS A 308 -26.66 -6.42 -22.21
C LYS A 308 -25.29 -7.11 -22.25
N ARG A 309 -24.26 -6.46 -21.70
CA ARG A 309 -22.90 -7.03 -21.64
C ARG A 309 -22.81 -8.18 -20.64
N LEU A 310 -23.47 -8.06 -19.48
CA LEU A 310 -23.50 -9.14 -18.48
C LEU A 310 -24.24 -10.38 -18.99
N VAL A 311 -25.40 -10.21 -19.66
CA VAL A 311 -26.12 -11.33 -20.28
C VAL A 311 -25.22 -12.06 -21.27
N ALA A 312 -24.55 -11.32 -22.17
CA ALA A 312 -23.62 -11.93 -23.13
C ALA A 312 -22.42 -12.65 -22.47
N LEU A 313 -21.95 -12.17 -21.31
CA LEU A 313 -20.88 -12.82 -20.56
C LEU A 313 -21.35 -14.04 -19.77
N GLN A 314 -22.59 -14.03 -19.30
CA GLN A 314 -23.17 -15.15 -18.56
C GLN A 314 -23.28 -16.42 -19.42
N SER A 315 -23.47 -16.26 -20.74
CA SER A 315 -23.46 -17.37 -21.69
C SER A 315 -22.06 -18.00 -21.86
N SER A 316 -20.99 -17.32 -21.42
CA SER A 316 -19.65 -17.91 -21.32
C SER A 316 -19.44 -18.50 -19.92
N GLU A 317 -19.40 -19.83 -19.82
CA GLU A 317 -19.15 -20.53 -18.55
C GLU A 317 -17.86 -20.03 -17.87
N GLY A 318 -17.85 -19.99 -16.54
CA GLY A 318 -16.68 -19.57 -15.75
C GLY A 318 -16.97 -18.43 -14.76
N PRO A 319 -16.07 -17.45 -14.57
CA PRO A 319 -16.18 -16.43 -13.51
C PRO A 319 -17.40 -15.50 -13.65
N PHE A 320 -18.08 -15.55 -14.80
CA PHE A 320 -19.27 -14.77 -15.14
C PHE A 320 -20.59 -15.48 -14.87
N ALA A 321 -20.56 -16.71 -14.33
CA ALA A 321 -21.76 -17.44 -13.96
C ALA A 321 -22.62 -16.62 -12.98
N GLY A 322 -23.91 -16.47 -13.30
CA GLY A 322 -24.86 -15.68 -12.52
C GLY A 322 -24.48 -14.21 -12.35
N CYS A 323 -23.67 -13.62 -13.23
CA CYS A 323 -23.19 -12.24 -13.05
C CYS A 323 -24.32 -11.20 -12.99
N VAL A 324 -25.43 -11.43 -13.69
CA VAL A 324 -26.61 -10.56 -13.63
C VAL A 324 -27.27 -10.65 -12.25
N ALA A 325 -27.44 -11.85 -11.71
CA ALA A 325 -27.99 -12.07 -10.38
C ALA A 325 -27.07 -11.50 -9.29
N ARG A 326 -25.75 -11.71 -9.41
CA ARG A 326 -24.75 -11.09 -8.52
C ARG A 326 -24.87 -9.57 -8.49
N LEU A 327 -25.02 -8.92 -9.65
CA LEU A 327 -25.23 -7.48 -9.70
C LEU A 327 -26.52 -7.08 -8.95
N ALA A 328 -27.63 -7.77 -9.19
CA ALA A 328 -28.89 -7.49 -8.52
C ALA A 328 -28.76 -7.59 -6.99
N VAL A 329 -28.06 -8.62 -6.50
CA VAL A 329 -27.73 -8.79 -5.08
C VAL A 329 -26.90 -7.61 -4.58
N GLN A 330 -25.82 -7.22 -5.27
CA GLN A 330 -24.99 -6.08 -4.86
C GLN A 330 -25.78 -4.78 -4.75
N LEU A 331 -26.71 -4.50 -5.67
CA LEU A 331 -27.59 -3.34 -5.57
C LEU A 331 -28.56 -3.44 -4.38
N GLU A 332 -29.03 -4.64 -4.06
CA GLU A 332 -29.98 -4.89 -2.98
C GLU A 332 -29.33 -4.79 -1.58
N VAL A 333 -28.13 -5.35 -1.40
CA VAL A 333 -27.40 -5.28 -0.13
C VAL A 333 -26.53 -4.04 0.02
N GLY A 334 -26.27 -3.33 -1.09
CA GLY A 334 -25.38 -2.18 -1.16
C GLY A 334 -25.77 -0.99 -0.29
N GLU A 335 -24.79 -0.14 0.00
CA GLU A 335 -24.88 1.04 0.85
C GLU A 335 -25.38 2.30 0.10
N GLY A 336 -25.23 2.33 -1.23
CA GLY A 336 -25.42 3.57 -2.01
C GLY A 336 -26.87 3.94 -2.36
N LEU A 337 -27.80 2.97 -2.35
CA LEU A 337 -29.18 3.13 -2.82
C LEU A 337 -30.22 3.13 -1.69
N ARG A 338 -31.28 3.92 -1.84
CA ARG A 338 -32.44 3.85 -0.93
C ARG A 338 -33.31 2.63 -1.27
N GLN A 339 -34.09 2.14 -0.31
CA GLN A 339 -34.96 0.98 -0.51
C GLN A 339 -35.92 1.09 -1.71
N ARG A 340 -36.47 2.28 -1.96
CA ARG A 340 -37.32 2.53 -3.15
C ARG A 340 -36.53 2.39 -4.47
N GLU A 341 -35.28 2.84 -4.49
CA GLU A 341 -34.40 2.80 -5.66
C GLU A 341 -33.95 1.37 -5.93
N LYS A 342 -33.59 0.61 -4.88
CA LYS A 342 -33.27 -0.82 -4.98
C LYS A 342 -34.39 -1.60 -5.68
N ARG A 343 -35.65 -1.41 -5.27
CA ARG A 343 -36.82 -2.03 -5.91
C ARG A 343 -36.99 -1.60 -7.37
N ALA A 344 -36.82 -0.31 -7.66
CA ALA A 344 -36.95 0.23 -9.00
C ALA A 344 -35.87 -0.34 -9.95
N PHE A 345 -34.62 -0.40 -9.50
CA PHE A 345 -33.53 -0.96 -10.29
C PHE A 345 -33.67 -2.48 -10.49
N LYS A 346 -34.19 -3.22 -9.52
CA LYS A 346 -34.50 -4.65 -9.70
C LYS A 346 -35.49 -4.85 -10.86
N GLN A 347 -36.56 -4.05 -10.91
CA GLN A 347 -37.52 -4.08 -12.03
C GLN A 347 -36.88 -3.66 -13.36
N LEU A 348 -36.02 -2.63 -13.33
CA LEU A 348 -35.30 -2.19 -14.52
C LEU A 348 -34.35 -3.27 -15.06
N ILE A 349 -33.64 -3.97 -14.18
CA ILE A 349 -32.76 -5.08 -14.56
C ILE A 349 -33.56 -6.17 -15.25
N LEU A 350 -34.67 -6.63 -14.65
CA LEU A 350 -35.53 -7.65 -15.23
C LEU A 350 -36.02 -7.27 -16.64
N LYS A 351 -36.43 -6.01 -16.81
CA LYS A 351 -36.82 -5.48 -18.13
C LYS A 351 -35.66 -5.56 -19.13
N ARG A 352 -34.47 -5.08 -18.75
CA ARG A 352 -33.28 -5.06 -19.64
C ARG A 352 -32.74 -6.46 -19.94
N VAL A 353 -32.91 -7.43 -19.04
CA VAL A 353 -32.61 -8.85 -19.30
C VAL A 353 -33.50 -9.37 -20.41
N GLY A 354 -34.81 -9.12 -20.34
CA GLY A 354 -35.75 -9.50 -21.39
C GLY A 354 -35.42 -8.90 -22.76
N GLU A 355 -34.91 -7.67 -22.80
CA GLU A 355 -34.45 -7.01 -24.04
C GLU A 355 -33.11 -7.55 -24.57
N ALA A 356 -32.29 -8.18 -23.73
CA ALA A 356 -30.93 -8.59 -24.07
C ALA A 356 -30.78 -10.08 -24.39
N CYS A 357 -31.66 -10.94 -23.87
CA CYS A 357 -31.60 -12.39 -24.09
C CYS A 357 -31.95 -12.76 -25.52
N VAL A 358 -31.33 -13.82 -26.03
CA VAL A 358 -31.59 -14.31 -27.40
C VAL A 358 -32.74 -15.32 -27.42
N SER A 359 -32.99 -16.00 -26.31
CA SER A 359 -34.07 -17.00 -26.18
C SER A 359 -34.90 -16.81 -24.90
N GLU A 360 -36.16 -17.28 -24.95
CA GLU A 360 -37.05 -17.28 -23.79
C GLU A 360 -36.52 -18.15 -22.65
N ALA A 361 -35.86 -19.28 -22.97
CA ALA A 361 -35.27 -20.18 -21.98
C ALA A 361 -34.10 -19.52 -21.22
N GLU A 362 -33.20 -18.84 -21.93
CA GLU A 362 -32.10 -18.07 -21.32
C GLU A 362 -32.68 -16.96 -20.42
N CYS A 363 -33.65 -16.19 -20.95
CA CYS A 363 -34.32 -15.13 -20.21
C CYS A 363 -34.97 -15.66 -18.91
N ALA A 364 -35.74 -16.75 -19.00
CA ALA A 364 -36.40 -17.36 -17.85
C ALA A 364 -35.39 -17.81 -16.77
N THR A 365 -34.25 -18.38 -17.19
CA THR A 365 -33.19 -18.81 -16.28
C THR A 365 -32.59 -17.62 -15.53
N ILE A 366 -32.18 -16.57 -16.25
CA ILE A 366 -31.57 -15.37 -15.65
C ILE A 366 -32.59 -14.64 -14.75
N VAL A 367 -33.84 -14.51 -15.19
CA VAL A 367 -34.91 -13.89 -14.39
C VAL A 367 -35.15 -14.66 -13.10
N ALA A 368 -35.18 -16.00 -13.16
CA ALA A 368 -35.31 -16.84 -11.97
C ALA A 368 -34.13 -16.59 -11.02
N GLU A 369 -32.88 -16.63 -11.50
CA GLU A 369 -31.70 -16.37 -10.67
C GLU A 369 -31.75 -14.97 -10.01
N VAL A 370 -32.18 -13.94 -10.72
CA VAL A 370 -32.30 -12.57 -10.17
C VAL A 370 -33.37 -12.51 -9.07
N LEU A 371 -34.51 -13.19 -9.25
CA LEU A 371 -35.60 -13.20 -8.27
C LEU A 371 -35.24 -14.03 -7.03
N TRP A 372 -34.66 -15.21 -7.21
CA TRP A 372 -34.34 -16.15 -6.13
C TRP A 372 -33.02 -15.83 -5.43
N GLY A 373 -31.98 -15.43 -6.17
CA GLY A 373 -30.66 -15.08 -5.64
C GLY A 373 -30.67 -13.78 -4.82
N SER A 374 -31.70 -12.96 -4.97
CA SER A 374 -31.89 -11.70 -4.24
C SER A 374 -33.03 -11.78 -3.21
N SER A 375 -33.31 -12.97 -2.67
CA SER A 375 -34.19 -13.14 -1.51
C SER A 375 -33.34 -13.14 -0.22
N PRO A 376 -33.71 -12.38 0.83
CA PRO A 376 -32.93 -12.24 2.06
C PRO A 376 -32.68 -13.55 2.81
#